data_AF-A0A2K9DNK0-F1
#
_entry.id   AF-A0A2K9DNK0-F1
#
_cell.length_a   1.000
_cell.length_b   1.000
_cell.length_c   1.000
_cell.angle_alpha   90.00
_cell.angle_beta   90.00
_cell.angle_gamma   90.00
#
_symmetry.space_group_name_H-M   'P 1'
#
loop_
_entity.id
_entity.type
_entity.pdbx_description
1 polymer ?
#
loop_
_entity_poly.entity_id
_entity_poly.type
_entity_poly.pdbx_seq_one_letter_code
_entity_poly.pdbx_strand_id
1 'polypeptide(L)'
;MPTAGELGVETDTGRVVVADGVTAWASLPVLARLAEVPGLIAAVLAATPDVVTAAANIALALGGVGVVAAPPESGSVIVFTDSAGRVLLSISPDGTVQFSKAFTAPAGTITMSMLSTDIQAGIPSALPVESGMLSGTVDSVGRIIAGTRVDGSQFGKGIPASPAAVNANYIITVEADANGSSQLFATSRSTGAKVQLTTVGQNTSPIIDSSDVVIFRSDQGDPVARRAQLCIPAAGGPSYPLLSEATSFYAVGDSLTAGTGSTVSGSGYPAVLAKLLGKAVANDGSGGQTSTQIAARQGGTPANVTFSGNSIAATTSAQTVTVSLDLLYGAAGAYSRTGTIGGLHGRLTAPSGSDRTAALSAYTFTRDTAGLAVSLTGATAFVPDVIANYGNIIQGFWAGRNDFDTISPSGLVANVQSMVNAMRAYQKRFWVLSIPPQSGETIGSGATRTKLDAANAALAAAFPDNWIDGAGFLRTDAAFTMAGITKTSQDITDIANGITPSSFRSDAVHLNDNGYLVIGTLVRQFLAQKGWA
;
A
#
# COMPACT_ATOMS: atom_id res chain seq x y z
N MET A 1 -12.28 56.32 -18.09
CA MET A 1 -13.58 56.81 -17.56
C MET A 1 -14.39 55.60 -17.18
N PRO A 2 -15.01 55.56 -16.00
CA PRO A 2 -15.77 54.39 -15.57
C PRO A 2 -16.99 54.21 -16.46
N THR A 3 -17.30 52.95 -16.73
CA THR A 3 -18.37 52.55 -17.63
C THR A 3 -19.71 52.76 -16.93
N ALA A 4 -20.77 53.16 -17.65
CA ALA A 4 -22.08 53.39 -17.05
C ALA A 4 -22.57 52.13 -16.30
N GLY A 5 -22.86 52.27 -15.00
CA GLY A 5 -23.27 51.16 -14.14
C GLY A 5 -22.14 50.44 -13.39
N GLU A 6 -20.88 50.87 -13.57
CA GLU A 6 -19.75 50.33 -12.81
C GLU A 6 -19.82 50.79 -11.34
N LEU A 7 -19.68 49.85 -10.41
CA LEU A 7 -19.80 50.06 -8.96
C LEU A 7 -18.42 50.29 -8.34
N GLY A 8 -18.24 51.43 -7.67
CA GLY A 8 -17.01 51.80 -6.98
C GLY A 8 -17.22 52.03 -5.49
N VAL A 9 -16.15 51.95 -4.71
CA VAL A 9 -16.15 52.29 -3.28
C VAL A 9 -15.21 53.47 -3.07
N GLU A 10 -15.73 54.57 -2.54
CA GLU A 10 -14.95 55.76 -2.23
C GLU A 10 -14.09 55.50 -0.98
N THR A 11 -12.77 55.49 -1.13
CA THR A 11 -11.83 54.98 -0.10
C THR A 11 -11.80 55.82 1.17
N ASP A 12 -12.17 57.09 1.06
CA ASP A 12 -12.03 58.06 2.16
C ASP A 12 -13.30 58.12 3.02
N THR A 13 -14.46 57.75 2.46
CA THR A 13 -15.78 57.77 3.14
C THR A 13 -16.43 56.40 3.27
N GLY A 14 -15.92 55.38 2.57
CA GLY A 14 -16.44 54.02 2.56
C GLY A 14 -17.78 53.83 1.83
N ARG A 15 -18.22 54.81 1.04
CA ARG A 15 -19.53 54.78 0.37
C ARG A 15 -19.46 54.12 -1.00
N VAL A 16 -20.51 53.35 -1.33
CA VAL A 16 -20.69 52.76 -2.67
C VAL A 16 -21.28 53.80 -3.60
N VAL A 17 -20.65 53.99 -4.75
CA VAL A 17 -21.04 54.93 -5.80
C VAL A 17 -21.20 54.20 -7.13
N VAL A 18 -22.06 54.72 -8.01
CA VAL A 18 -22.28 54.18 -9.37
C VAL A 18 -21.86 55.23 -10.40
N ALA A 19 -21.11 54.80 -11.41
CA ALA A 19 -20.70 55.66 -12.50
C ALA A 19 -21.86 55.93 -13.46
N ASP A 20 -22.10 57.20 -13.76
CA ASP A 20 -23.18 57.67 -14.64
C ASP A 20 -22.81 57.64 -16.14
N GLY A 21 -21.56 57.29 -16.45
CA GLY A 21 -21.04 57.18 -17.81
C GLY A 21 -20.66 58.52 -18.48
N VAL A 22 -20.75 59.66 -17.79
CA VAL A 22 -20.47 60.98 -18.40
C VAL A 22 -19.60 61.89 -17.52
N THR A 23 -18.66 61.31 -16.76
CA THR A 23 -17.59 61.95 -15.95
C THR A 23 -17.86 62.29 -14.49
N ALA A 24 -18.97 61.88 -13.86
CA ALA A 24 -19.15 62.06 -12.41
C ALA A 24 -19.72 60.84 -11.67
N TRP A 25 -19.31 60.66 -10.41
CA TRP A 25 -19.83 59.65 -9.50
C TRP A 25 -20.86 60.28 -8.56
N ALA A 26 -22.07 59.72 -8.49
CA ALA A 26 -23.14 60.24 -7.62
C ALA A 26 -23.30 59.41 -6.34
N SER A 27 -23.52 60.08 -5.20
CA SER A 27 -23.77 59.44 -3.90
C SER A 27 -25.27 59.29 -3.61
N LEU A 28 -25.68 58.11 -3.15
CA LEU A 28 -27.07 57.78 -2.83
C LEU A 28 -27.49 58.32 -1.43
N PRO A 29 -28.58 59.10 -1.30
CA PRO A 29 -29.16 59.45 0.00
C PRO A 29 -30.30 58.48 0.41
N VAL A 30 -29.99 57.54 1.34
CA VAL A 30 -30.58 57.31 2.69
C VAL A 30 -32.11 57.60 2.85
N LEU A 31 -33.02 56.77 3.40
CA LEU A 31 -33.02 55.57 4.27
C LEU A 31 -34.39 54.84 4.17
N ALA A 32 -34.42 53.51 4.08
CA ALA A 32 -35.51 52.65 4.56
C ALA A 32 -34.92 51.34 5.11
N ARG A 33 -35.55 50.79 6.16
CA ARG A 33 -34.97 49.78 7.06
C ARG A 33 -34.70 48.44 6.37
N LEU A 34 -33.76 47.67 6.91
CA LEU A 34 -33.29 46.33 6.50
C LEU A 34 -34.41 45.26 6.34
N ALA A 35 -35.68 45.61 6.53
CA ALA A 35 -36.86 44.77 6.40
C ALA A 35 -37.50 44.74 5.00
N GLU A 36 -37.04 45.56 4.05
CA GLU A 36 -37.70 45.71 2.73
C GLU A 36 -36.86 45.22 1.53
N VAL A 37 -35.67 44.67 1.79
CA VAL A 37 -34.83 43.98 0.79
C VAL A 37 -35.49 42.74 0.14
N PRO A 38 -36.46 42.02 0.76
CA PRO A 38 -37.12 40.90 0.09
C PRO A 38 -37.89 41.28 -1.19
N GLY A 39 -38.32 42.55 -1.33
CA GLY A 39 -39.13 43.00 -2.48
C GLY A 39 -38.35 43.18 -3.78
N LEU A 40 -37.03 43.46 -3.74
CA LEU A 40 -36.20 43.54 -4.95
C LEU A 40 -35.75 42.15 -5.44
N ILE A 41 -35.65 41.18 -4.53
CA ILE A 41 -35.37 39.78 -4.87
C ILE A 41 -36.58 39.15 -5.60
N ALA A 42 -37.80 39.65 -5.34
CA ALA A 42 -39.02 39.25 -6.03
C ALA A 42 -39.06 39.66 -7.53
N ALA A 43 -38.29 40.67 -7.96
CA ALA A 43 -38.23 41.05 -9.38
C ALA A 43 -37.23 40.18 -10.19
N VAL A 44 -36.23 39.60 -9.53
CA VAL A 44 -35.19 38.77 -10.17
C VAL A 44 -35.59 37.28 -10.20
N LEU A 45 -36.45 36.82 -9.28
CA LEU A 45 -37.00 35.45 -9.30
C LEU A 45 -38.18 35.27 -10.26
N ALA A 46 -38.65 36.33 -10.94
CA ALA A 46 -39.76 36.29 -11.89
C ALA A 46 -39.36 35.81 -13.31
N ALA A 47 -38.42 34.86 -13.43
CA ALA A 47 -38.06 34.25 -14.71
C ALA A 47 -38.71 32.85 -14.97
N THR A 48 -39.52 32.31 -14.04
CA THR A 48 -40.49 31.23 -14.30
C THR A 48 -41.55 31.21 -13.19
N PRO A 49 -42.85 31.39 -13.45
CA PRO A 49 -43.81 31.79 -12.42
C PRO A 49 -44.75 30.66 -11.94
N ASP A 50 -44.25 29.59 -11.30
CA ASP A 50 -45.15 28.53 -10.79
C ASP A 50 -44.87 28.00 -9.35
N VAL A 51 -43.82 28.43 -8.65
CA VAL A 51 -43.48 27.85 -7.32
C VAL A 51 -43.72 28.81 -6.14
N VAL A 52 -43.66 30.13 -6.35
CA VAL A 52 -43.72 31.12 -5.25
C VAL A 52 -45.14 31.36 -4.74
N THR A 53 -46.17 31.25 -5.59
CA THR A 53 -47.58 31.40 -5.18
C THR A 53 -48.08 30.21 -4.35
N ALA A 54 -47.47 29.03 -4.49
CA ALA A 54 -47.80 27.86 -3.66
C ALA A 54 -47.18 27.95 -2.25
N ALA A 55 -45.95 28.47 -2.13
CA ALA A 55 -45.26 28.58 -0.84
C ALA A 55 -45.86 29.66 0.09
N ALA A 56 -46.33 30.78 -0.46
CA ALA A 56 -46.96 31.85 0.32
C ALA A 56 -48.31 31.43 0.96
N ASN A 57 -49.06 30.54 0.30
CA ASN A 57 -50.31 29.99 0.84
C ASN A 57 -50.09 28.92 1.91
N ILE A 58 -48.94 28.24 1.91
CA ILE A 58 -48.55 27.25 2.93
C ILE A 58 -48.12 27.93 4.23
N ALA A 59 -47.44 29.07 4.14
CA ALA A 59 -47.04 29.86 5.31
C ALA A 59 -48.22 30.52 6.03
N LEU A 60 -49.34 30.79 5.34
CA LEU A 60 -50.56 31.30 5.96
C LEU A 60 -51.38 30.22 6.69
N ALA A 61 -51.20 28.94 6.36
CA ALA A 61 -52.00 27.82 6.86
C ALA A 61 -51.45 27.15 8.13
N LEU A 62 -50.19 27.40 8.51
CA LEU A 62 -49.52 26.74 9.64
C LEU A 62 -48.98 27.78 10.63
N GLY A 63 -49.87 28.35 11.44
CA GLY A 63 -49.53 29.37 12.43
C GLY A 63 -48.33 29.02 13.32
N GLY A 64 -47.21 29.73 13.10
CA GLY A 64 -46.26 30.09 14.16
C GLY A 64 -45.33 29.00 14.72
N VAL A 65 -44.96 27.97 13.96
CA VAL A 65 -43.91 27.01 14.36
C VAL A 65 -42.63 27.25 13.56
N GLY A 66 -41.51 27.46 14.26
CA GLY A 66 -40.20 27.72 13.66
C GLY A 66 -39.30 26.48 13.65
N VAL A 67 -38.61 26.24 12.53
CA VAL A 67 -37.58 25.19 12.38
C VAL A 67 -36.21 25.85 12.40
N VAL A 68 -35.33 25.39 13.29
CA VAL A 68 -33.97 25.94 13.44
C VAL A 68 -32.95 24.82 13.42
N ALA A 69 -31.82 25.03 12.72
CA ALA A 69 -30.68 24.14 12.76
C ALA A 69 -29.97 24.28 14.12
N ALA A 70 -29.68 23.16 14.79
CA ALA A 70 -29.12 23.18 16.13
C ALA A 70 -27.58 23.26 16.11
N PRO A 71 -26.94 23.90 17.10
CA PRO A 71 -25.48 23.86 17.25
C PRO A 71 -24.98 22.42 17.44
N PRO A 72 -23.79 22.05 16.94
CA PRO A 72 -23.24 20.69 17.05
C PRO A 72 -23.14 20.17 18.49
N GLU A 73 -23.03 21.09 19.45
CA GLU A 73 -22.89 20.84 20.88
C GLU A 73 -24.20 20.40 21.56
N SER A 74 -25.34 20.53 20.88
CA SER A 74 -26.67 20.22 21.41
C SER A 74 -27.10 18.75 21.26
N GLY A 75 -26.35 17.93 20.52
CA GLY A 75 -26.69 16.53 20.23
C GLY A 75 -27.89 16.33 19.28
N SER A 76 -28.44 17.40 18.70
CA SER A 76 -29.53 17.37 17.71
C SER A 76 -29.10 18.06 16.41
N VAL A 77 -29.67 17.65 15.27
CA VAL A 77 -29.44 18.26 13.94
C VAL A 77 -30.57 19.23 13.60
N ILE A 78 -31.80 18.93 14.01
CA ILE A 78 -32.99 19.74 13.73
C ILE A 78 -33.83 19.87 15.00
N VAL A 79 -34.28 21.09 15.29
CA VAL A 79 -35.12 21.38 16.46
C VAL A 79 -36.32 22.24 16.03
N PHE A 80 -37.51 21.84 16.47
CA PHE A 80 -38.75 22.55 16.26
C PHE A 80 -39.11 23.30 17.54
N THR A 81 -39.38 24.60 17.41
CA THR A 81 -39.63 25.48 18.54
C THR A 81 -40.95 26.22 18.41
N ASP A 82 -41.55 26.53 19.55
CA ASP A 82 -42.66 27.48 19.60
C ASP A 82 -42.17 28.93 19.48
N SER A 83 -43.11 29.86 19.42
CA SER A 83 -42.85 31.31 19.37
C SER A 83 -42.11 31.88 20.58
N ALA A 84 -41.96 31.10 21.67
CA ALA A 84 -41.19 31.46 22.86
C ALA A 84 -39.79 30.78 22.89
N GLY A 85 -39.42 30.05 21.84
CA GLY A 85 -38.11 29.40 21.70
C GLY A 85 -37.96 28.08 22.48
N ARG A 86 -39.08 27.48 22.94
CA ARG A 86 -39.05 26.19 23.65
C ARG A 86 -39.09 25.03 22.67
N VAL A 87 -38.33 23.97 22.95
CA VAL A 87 -38.23 22.79 22.09
C VAL A 87 -39.48 21.91 22.20
N LEU A 88 -40.09 21.60 21.06
CA LEU A 88 -41.27 20.74 20.93
C LEU A 88 -40.86 19.34 20.43
N LEU A 89 -39.94 19.30 19.46
CA LEU A 89 -39.41 18.10 18.82
C LEU A 89 -37.94 18.32 18.44
N SER A 90 -37.10 17.31 18.61
CA SER A 90 -35.73 17.31 18.09
C SER A 90 -35.39 16.01 17.35
N ILE A 91 -34.46 16.11 16.41
CA ILE A 91 -33.94 14.98 15.62
C ILE A 91 -32.44 14.92 15.82
N SER A 92 -31.93 13.76 16.22
CA SER A 92 -30.49 13.52 16.49
C SER A 92 -29.73 13.13 15.21
N PRO A 93 -28.38 13.22 15.19
CA PRO A 93 -27.58 12.85 14.02
C PRO A 93 -27.71 11.40 13.56
N ASP A 94 -28.15 10.51 14.45
CA ASP A 94 -28.45 9.10 14.17
C ASP A 94 -29.89 8.86 13.70
N GLY A 95 -30.69 9.93 13.55
CA GLY A 95 -32.08 9.87 13.10
C GLY A 95 -33.11 9.69 14.21
N THR A 96 -32.70 9.62 15.48
CA THR A 96 -33.62 9.46 16.62
C THR A 96 -34.46 10.72 16.83
N VAL A 97 -35.79 10.56 16.90
CA VAL A 97 -36.75 11.65 17.16
C VAL A 97 -37.13 11.69 18.64
N GLN A 98 -36.99 12.85 19.28
CA GLN A 98 -37.36 13.07 20.67
C GLN A 98 -38.41 14.16 20.79
N PHE A 99 -39.40 13.93 21.65
CA PHE A 99 -40.49 14.86 21.94
C PHE A 99 -40.31 15.45 23.33
N SER A 100 -40.60 16.74 23.50
CA SER A 100 -40.55 17.34 24.83
C SER A 100 -41.78 16.93 25.66
N LYS A 101 -41.59 16.77 26.98
CA LYS A 101 -42.59 16.24 27.92
C LYS A 101 -43.91 17.05 27.97
N ALA A 102 -43.93 18.25 27.41
CA ALA A 102 -45.09 19.16 27.34
C ALA A 102 -45.91 19.03 26.04
N PHE A 103 -45.49 18.18 25.09
CA PHE A 103 -46.19 17.99 23.83
C PHE A 103 -47.17 16.81 23.92
N THR A 104 -48.44 17.09 24.17
CA THR A 104 -49.52 16.12 23.94
C THR A 104 -50.05 16.36 22.53
N ALA A 105 -49.72 15.48 21.59
CA ALA A 105 -50.22 15.60 20.22
C ALA A 105 -51.76 15.61 20.22
N PRO A 106 -52.44 16.56 19.54
CA PRO A 106 -53.86 16.42 19.29
C PRO A 106 -54.05 15.16 18.42
N ALA A 107 -55.12 14.40 18.67
CA ALA A 107 -55.49 13.27 17.83
C ALA A 107 -55.74 13.76 16.39
N GLY A 108 -54.73 13.62 15.54
CA GLY A 108 -54.75 13.98 14.13
C GLY A 108 -53.73 13.14 13.39
N THR A 109 -54.22 12.22 12.57
CA THR A 109 -53.40 11.29 11.79
C THR A 109 -52.69 12.03 10.66
N ILE A 110 -51.35 11.94 10.60
CA ILE A 110 -50.60 12.33 9.39
C ILE A 110 -50.86 11.24 8.34
N THR A 111 -51.57 11.56 7.27
CA THR A 111 -51.88 10.60 6.18
C THR A 111 -50.79 10.61 5.11
N MET A 112 -50.58 9.48 4.42
CA MET A 112 -49.53 9.34 3.38
C MET A 112 -49.59 10.42 2.29
N SER A 113 -50.80 10.92 1.97
CA SER A 113 -51.04 12.00 1.03
C SER A 113 -50.45 13.37 1.45
N MET A 114 -50.05 13.51 2.71
CA MET A 114 -49.49 14.75 3.27
C MET A 114 -47.96 14.78 3.21
N LEU A 115 -47.33 13.71 2.70
CA LEU A 115 -45.88 13.59 2.54
C LEU A 115 -45.49 13.89 1.09
N SER A 116 -44.31 14.45 0.84
CA SER A 116 -43.79 14.60 -0.53
C SER A 116 -43.51 13.24 -1.16
N THR A 117 -43.58 13.13 -2.49
CA THR A 117 -43.29 11.89 -3.22
C THR A 117 -41.91 11.30 -2.90
N ASP A 118 -40.92 12.16 -2.61
CA ASP A 118 -39.57 11.75 -2.24
C ASP A 118 -39.52 11.15 -0.81
N ILE A 119 -40.34 11.66 0.11
CA ILE A 119 -40.47 11.12 1.47
C ILE A 119 -41.34 9.85 1.45
N GLN A 120 -42.39 9.79 0.63
CA GLN A 120 -43.20 8.59 0.44
C GLN A 120 -42.37 7.41 -0.12
N ALA A 121 -41.42 7.69 -1.02
CA ALA A 121 -40.52 6.69 -1.59
C ALA A 121 -39.46 6.16 -0.60
N GLY A 122 -39.19 6.88 0.49
CA GLY A 122 -38.21 6.51 1.51
C GLY A 122 -38.79 5.81 2.75
N ILE A 123 -40.12 5.77 2.91
CA ILE A 123 -40.77 5.16 4.08
C ILE A 123 -41.03 3.67 3.80
N PRO A 124 -40.49 2.74 4.62
CA PRO A 124 -40.77 1.31 4.48
C PRO A 124 -42.27 1.05 4.72
N SER A 125 -42.98 0.56 3.70
CA SER A 125 -44.35 0.07 3.87
C SER A 125 -44.32 -1.28 4.56
N ALA A 126 -45.15 -1.48 5.59
CA ALA A 126 -45.49 -2.82 6.07
C ALA A 126 -46.22 -3.55 4.93
N LEU A 127 -45.55 -4.51 4.29
CA LEU A 127 -46.12 -5.27 3.20
C LEU A 127 -47.05 -6.37 3.76
N PRO A 128 -48.16 -6.71 3.07
CA PRO A 128 -49.02 -7.80 3.51
C PRO A 128 -48.21 -9.08 3.70
N VAL A 129 -48.51 -9.88 4.73
CA VAL A 129 -47.80 -11.13 5.06
C VAL A 129 -47.78 -12.12 3.90
N GLU A 130 -48.75 -12.00 2.99
CA GLU A 130 -48.92 -12.77 1.75
C GLU A 130 -47.87 -12.44 0.67
N SER A 131 -47.14 -11.31 0.79
CA SER A 131 -46.10 -10.89 -0.15
C SER A 131 -44.78 -11.65 -0.01
N GLY A 132 -44.61 -12.43 1.07
CA GLY A 132 -43.33 -13.10 1.39
C GLY A 132 -42.22 -12.14 1.85
N MET A 133 -42.54 -10.87 2.10
CA MET A 133 -41.59 -9.82 2.47
C MET A 133 -41.83 -9.32 3.90
N LEU A 134 -40.77 -9.26 4.70
CA LEU A 134 -40.72 -8.69 6.05
C LEU A 134 -40.70 -7.15 6.01
N SER A 135 -40.01 -6.57 5.03
CA SER A 135 -39.98 -5.12 4.76
C SER A 135 -39.50 -4.85 3.33
N GLY A 136 -39.83 -3.71 2.73
CA GLY A 136 -39.31 -3.36 1.40
C GLY A 136 -39.71 -1.98 0.89
N THR A 137 -38.98 -1.55 -0.14
CA THR A 137 -39.24 -0.35 -0.94
C THR A 137 -40.02 -0.75 -2.18
N VAL A 138 -41.07 0.01 -2.48
CA VAL A 138 -41.89 -0.16 -3.69
C VAL A 138 -41.65 1.00 -4.66
N ASP A 139 -41.74 0.74 -5.96
CA ASP A 139 -41.76 1.81 -6.96
C ASP A 139 -43.13 2.50 -7.02
N SER A 140 -43.22 3.55 -7.85
CA SER A 140 -44.43 4.34 -8.05
C SER A 140 -45.63 3.56 -8.61
N VAL A 141 -45.44 2.31 -9.03
CA VAL A 141 -46.47 1.42 -9.55
C VAL A 141 -46.80 0.28 -8.56
N GLY A 142 -46.23 0.32 -7.35
CA GLY A 142 -46.47 -0.65 -6.29
C GLY A 142 -45.69 -1.96 -6.42
N ARG A 143 -44.68 -2.03 -7.31
CA ARG A 143 -43.81 -3.21 -7.42
C ARG A 143 -42.70 -3.13 -6.38
N ILE A 144 -42.40 -4.25 -5.74
CA ILE A 144 -41.30 -4.34 -4.79
C ILE A 144 -39.98 -4.28 -5.58
N ILE A 145 -39.15 -3.29 -5.28
CA ILE A 145 -37.85 -3.07 -5.95
C ILE A 145 -36.66 -3.39 -5.05
N ALA A 146 -36.87 -3.42 -3.74
CA ALA A 146 -35.87 -3.72 -2.71
C ALA A 146 -36.55 -4.16 -1.40
N GLY A 147 -35.92 -5.00 -0.56
CA GLY A 147 -36.45 -5.38 0.75
C GLY A 147 -35.87 -6.65 1.37
N THR A 148 -36.40 -7.05 2.53
CA THR A 148 -36.08 -8.27 3.26
C THR A 148 -37.27 -9.23 3.21
N ARG A 149 -37.03 -10.49 2.90
CA ARG A 149 -38.02 -11.58 2.91
C ARG A 149 -38.33 -12.07 4.32
N VAL A 150 -39.46 -12.76 4.48
CA VAL A 150 -39.84 -13.37 5.77
C VAL A 150 -38.85 -14.44 6.26
N ASP A 151 -38.04 -15.01 5.37
CA ASP A 151 -36.94 -15.92 5.70
C ASP A 151 -35.62 -15.20 6.06
N GLY A 152 -35.62 -13.86 6.05
CA GLY A 152 -34.47 -13.02 6.34
C GLY A 152 -33.56 -12.69 5.14
N SER A 153 -33.79 -13.28 3.96
CA SER A 153 -32.99 -12.99 2.77
C SER A 153 -33.32 -11.62 2.14
N GLN A 154 -32.34 -10.94 1.55
CA GLN A 154 -32.56 -9.63 0.89
C GLN A 154 -32.87 -9.78 -0.61
N PHE A 155 -33.74 -8.91 -1.12
CA PHE A 155 -34.17 -8.83 -2.51
C PHE A 155 -34.03 -7.38 -3.00
N GLY A 156 -33.52 -7.16 -4.21
CA GLY A 156 -33.50 -5.83 -4.83
C GLY A 156 -32.27 -5.53 -5.68
N LYS A 157 -32.46 -4.76 -6.77
CA LYS A 157 -31.37 -4.33 -7.65
C LYS A 157 -30.86 -2.97 -7.16
N GLY A 158 -29.73 -2.95 -6.46
CA GLY A 158 -29.09 -1.69 -6.02
C GLY A 158 -29.24 -1.32 -4.54
N ILE A 159 -29.69 -2.24 -3.66
CA ILE A 159 -29.36 -2.09 -2.24
C ILE A 159 -27.84 -2.27 -2.16
N PRO A 160 -27.04 -1.26 -1.74
CA PRO A 160 -25.63 -1.48 -1.52
C PRO A 160 -25.51 -2.60 -0.49
N ALA A 161 -24.83 -3.69 -0.85
CA ALA A 161 -24.48 -4.72 0.10
C ALA A 161 -23.93 -4.04 1.35
N SER A 162 -24.42 -4.42 2.54
CA SER A 162 -24.01 -3.76 3.77
C SER A 162 -22.49 -3.68 3.84
N PRO A 163 -21.91 -2.51 4.18
CA PRO A 163 -20.48 -2.33 4.16
C PRO A 163 -19.84 -3.34 5.10
N ALA A 164 -18.95 -4.17 4.55
CA ALA A 164 -18.22 -5.17 5.31
C ALA A 164 -17.01 -4.56 6.02
N ALA A 165 -16.41 -3.51 5.44
CA ALA A 165 -15.37 -2.68 6.07
C ALA A 165 -15.38 -1.27 5.46
N VAL A 166 -14.92 -0.26 6.23
CA VAL A 166 -14.89 1.15 5.79
C VAL A 166 -13.67 1.85 6.37
N ASN A 167 -13.02 2.70 5.57
CA ASN A 167 -12.09 3.73 6.07
C ASN A 167 -12.45 5.11 5.49
N ALA A 168 -11.54 6.08 5.61
CA ALA A 168 -11.74 7.44 5.11
C ALA A 168 -11.98 7.51 3.58
N ASN A 169 -11.39 6.60 2.80
CA ASN A 169 -11.32 6.69 1.35
C ASN A 169 -12.21 5.66 0.65
N TYR A 170 -12.47 4.50 1.26
CA TYR A 170 -13.13 3.37 0.62
C TYR A 170 -14.19 2.72 1.52
N ILE A 171 -15.21 2.17 0.85
CA ILE A 171 -16.20 1.24 1.40
C ILE A 171 -15.97 -0.11 0.74
N ILE A 172 -15.83 -1.16 1.54
CA ILE A 172 -15.68 -2.53 1.07
C ILE A 172 -16.99 -3.27 1.22
N THR A 173 -17.45 -3.89 0.13
CA THR A 173 -18.62 -4.77 0.12
C THR A 173 -18.23 -6.21 -0.21
N VAL A 174 -19.05 -7.14 0.25
CA VAL A 174 -18.93 -8.56 -0.08
C VAL A 174 -20.17 -8.94 -0.88
N GLU A 175 -19.98 -9.43 -2.10
CA GLU A 175 -21.06 -9.84 -2.99
C GLU A 175 -20.78 -11.25 -3.48
N ALA A 176 -21.83 -12.08 -3.60
CA ALA A 176 -21.70 -13.41 -4.14
C ALA A 176 -21.55 -13.36 -5.67
N ASP A 177 -20.61 -14.13 -6.23
CA ASP A 177 -20.53 -14.36 -7.66
C ASP A 177 -21.61 -15.33 -8.17
N ALA A 178 -21.62 -15.60 -9.47
CA ALA A 178 -22.60 -16.48 -10.10
C ALA A 178 -22.62 -17.92 -9.53
N ASN A 179 -21.53 -18.35 -8.90
CA ASN A 179 -21.40 -19.66 -8.26
C ASN A 179 -21.69 -19.62 -6.76
N GLY A 180 -22.09 -18.45 -6.22
CA GLY A 180 -22.35 -18.25 -4.80
C GLY A 180 -21.10 -17.95 -3.96
N SER A 181 -19.91 -17.82 -4.58
CA SER A 181 -18.68 -17.55 -3.82
C SER A 181 -18.58 -16.06 -3.48
N SER A 182 -18.17 -15.75 -2.26
CA SER A 182 -18.05 -14.37 -1.80
C SER A 182 -16.85 -13.66 -2.44
N GLN A 183 -17.10 -12.54 -3.11
CA GLN A 183 -16.11 -11.68 -3.73
C GLN A 183 -16.12 -10.28 -3.11
N LEU A 184 -14.95 -9.64 -3.10
CA LEU A 184 -14.76 -8.32 -2.51
C LEU A 184 -14.83 -7.24 -3.58
N PHE A 185 -15.48 -6.13 -3.24
CA PHE A 185 -15.53 -4.92 -4.06
C PHE A 185 -15.17 -3.72 -3.20
N ALA A 186 -14.45 -2.76 -3.77
CA ALA A 186 -14.18 -1.47 -3.16
C ALA A 186 -14.92 -0.36 -3.90
N THR A 187 -15.54 0.54 -3.16
CA THR A 187 -16.12 1.77 -3.69
C THR A 187 -15.37 2.97 -3.11
N SER A 188 -14.78 3.77 -3.98
CA SER A 188 -14.18 5.05 -3.60
C SER A 188 -15.24 6.00 -3.07
N ARG A 189 -15.00 6.56 -1.89
CA ARG A 189 -15.91 7.52 -1.24
C ARG A 189 -15.88 8.90 -1.90
N SER A 190 -14.78 9.25 -2.57
CA SER A 190 -14.63 10.54 -3.25
C SER A 190 -15.22 10.54 -4.66
N THR A 191 -15.16 9.41 -5.37
CA THR A 191 -15.59 9.32 -6.77
C THR A 191 -16.81 8.44 -6.99
N GLY A 192 -17.19 7.60 -6.02
CA GLY A 192 -18.20 6.57 -6.19
C GLY A 192 -17.76 5.40 -7.09
N ALA A 193 -16.52 5.42 -7.61
CA ALA A 193 -16.02 4.38 -8.49
C ALA A 193 -15.93 3.04 -7.77
N LYS A 194 -16.57 2.01 -8.33
CA LYS A 194 -16.54 0.63 -7.81
C LYS A 194 -15.55 -0.21 -8.59
N VAL A 195 -14.68 -0.92 -7.87
CA VAL A 195 -13.70 -1.85 -8.41
C VAL A 195 -13.92 -3.22 -7.78
N GLN A 196 -13.95 -4.27 -8.62
CA GLN A 196 -13.91 -5.65 -8.14
C GLN A 196 -12.48 -6.01 -7.74
N LEU A 197 -12.29 -6.41 -6.48
CA LEU A 197 -10.96 -6.75 -5.95
C LEU A 197 -10.63 -8.23 -6.16
N THR A 198 -11.61 -9.11 -5.97
CA THR A 198 -11.40 -10.56 -6.09
C THR A 198 -12.33 -11.18 -7.13
N THR A 199 -11.84 -12.17 -7.86
CA THR A 199 -12.57 -12.89 -8.91
C THR A 199 -12.58 -14.40 -8.73
N VAL A 200 -11.89 -14.90 -7.69
CA VAL A 200 -11.70 -16.33 -7.42
C VAL A 200 -11.71 -16.58 -5.91
N GLY A 201 -12.10 -17.80 -5.53
CA GLY A 201 -12.16 -18.24 -4.14
C GLY A 201 -13.31 -17.64 -3.32
N GLN A 202 -13.43 -18.10 -2.09
CA GLN A 202 -14.38 -17.68 -1.07
C GLN A 202 -13.73 -16.64 -0.14
N ASN A 203 -14.01 -15.36 -0.40
CA ASN A 203 -13.37 -14.24 0.26
C ASN A 203 -14.27 -13.66 1.36
N THR A 204 -13.76 -13.62 2.60
CA THR A 204 -14.58 -13.32 3.79
C THR A 204 -13.82 -12.49 4.81
N SER A 205 -14.57 -11.87 5.74
CA SER A 205 -14.02 -11.07 6.84
C SER A 205 -13.05 -9.96 6.38
N PRO A 206 -13.41 -9.14 5.36
CA PRO A 206 -12.53 -8.05 4.97
C PRO A 206 -12.39 -7.05 6.11
N ILE A 207 -11.19 -6.53 6.28
CA ILE A 207 -10.88 -5.32 7.03
C ILE A 207 -10.10 -4.39 6.10
N ILE A 208 -10.17 -3.09 6.31
CA ILE A 208 -9.40 -2.11 5.53
C ILE A 208 -8.61 -1.24 6.50
N ASP A 209 -7.32 -1.06 6.23
CA ASP A 209 -6.43 -0.25 7.05
C ASP A 209 -6.43 1.23 6.62
N SER A 210 -5.60 2.06 7.27
CA SER A 210 -5.44 3.48 6.93
C SER A 210 -4.63 3.72 5.65
N SER A 211 -3.99 2.70 5.10
CA SER A 211 -3.17 2.74 3.89
C SER A 211 -3.94 2.25 2.66
N ASP A 212 -5.28 2.14 2.78
CA ASP A 212 -6.19 1.66 1.74
C ASP A 212 -5.87 0.22 1.28
N VAL A 213 -5.37 -0.63 2.19
CA VAL A 213 -5.16 -2.07 1.94
C VAL A 213 -6.27 -2.87 2.61
N VAL A 214 -6.92 -3.72 1.81
CA VAL A 214 -7.96 -4.64 2.27
C VAL A 214 -7.31 -5.97 2.64
N ILE A 215 -7.45 -6.39 3.90
CA ILE A 215 -6.99 -7.68 4.41
C ILE A 215 -8.20 -8.59 4.56
N PHE A 216 -8.12 -9.83 4.10
CA PHE A 216 -9.26 -10.75 4.06
C PHE A 216 -8.82 -12.21 4.18
N ARG A 217 -9.79 -13.08 4.45
CA ARG A 217 -9.61 -14.53 4.43
C ARG A 217 -10.08 -15.09 3.10
N SER A 218 -9.26 -15.94 2.46
CA SER A 218 -9.59 -16.62 1.21
C SER A 218 -9.30 -18.12 1.31
N ASP A 219 -10.04 -18.94 0.58
CA ASP A 219 -9.69 -20.34 0.32
C ASP A 219 -8.90 -20.51 -0.99
N GLN A 220 -8.61 -19.40 -1.68
CA GLN A 220 -7.78 -19.40 -2.88
C GLN A 220 -6.39 -19.98 -2.54
N GLY A 221 -6.07 -21.14 -3.11
CA GLY A 221 -4.75 -21.77 -3.02
C GLY A 221 -4.62 -22.92 -2.02
N ASP A 222 -5.64 -23.26 -1.22
CA ASP A 222 -5.63 -24.45 -0.35
C ASP A 222 -7.06 -24.96 -0.05
N PRO A 223 -7.48 -26.13 -0.57
CA PRO A 223 -8.79 -26.70 -0.27
C PRO A 223 -8.92 -27.27 1.16
N VAL A 224 -7.83 -27.41 1.92
CA VAL A 224 -7.81 -28.18 3.17
C VAL A 224 -7.27 -27.35 4.35
N ALA A 225 -8.19 -26.61 4.97
CA ALA A 225 -8.20 -26.25 6.39
C ALA A 225 -7.39 -25.04 6.91
N ARG A 226 -6.80 -24.18 6.06
CA ARG A 226 -6.40 -22.82 6.50
C ARG A 226 -6.81 -21.80 5.46
N ARG A 227 -7.88 -21.03 5.75
CA ARG A 227 -8.20 -19.84 4.94
C ARG A 227 -6.97 -18.93 4.97
N ALA A 228 -6.28 -18.79 3.84
CA ALA A 228 -5.14 -17.91 3.69
C ALA A 228 -5.56 -16.48 4.04
N GLN A 229 -4.71 -15.78 4.79
CA GLN A 229 -4.88 -14.35 4.98
C GLN A 229 -4.19 -13.65 3.83
N LEU A 230 -4.96 -12.96 3.01
CA LEU A 230 -4.49 -12.21 1.85
C LEU A 230 -4.73 -10.72 2.07
N CYS A 231 -4.04 -9.92 1.29
CA CYS A 231 -4.23 -8.48 1.20
C CYS A 231 -4.30 -8.03 -0.26
N ILE A 232 -5.01 -6.94 -0.51
CA ILE A 232 -5.15 -6.33 -1.83
C ILE A 232 -5.37 -4.81 -1.68
N PRO A 233 -4.77 -3.96 -2.53
CA PRO A 233 -5.09 -2.53 -2.52
C PRO A 233 -6.57 -2.29 -2.85
N ALA A 234 -7.23 -1.37 -2.12
CA ALA A 234 -8.62 -1.01 -2.36
C ALA A 234 -8.83 -0.32 -3.72
N ALA A 235 -7.78 0.26 -4.31
CA ALA A 235 -7.77 0.76 -5.67
C ALA A 235 -7.80 -0.35 -6.75
N GLY A 236 -7.69 -1.63 -6.35
CA GLY A 236 -7.52 -2.77 -7.24
C GLY A 236 -6.06 -3.13 -7.48
N GLY A 237 -5.83 -4.31 -8.04
CA GLY A 237 -4.49 -4.84 -8.30
C GLY A 237 -4.37 -6.33 -7.95
N PRO A 238 -3.15 -6.89 -7.97
CA PRO A 238 -2.90 -8.25 -7.52
C PRO A 238 -3.09 -8.40 -6.01
N SER A 239 -3.57 -9.57 -5.58
CA SER A 239 -3.59 -9.98 -4.18
C SER A 239 -2.27 -10.64 -3.77
N TYR A 240 -1.89 -10.45 -2.51
CA TYR A 240 -0.65 -10.99 -1.92
C TYR A 240 -0.94 -11.62 -0.56
N PRO A 241 -0.07 -12.50 -0.04
CA PRO A 241 -0.23 -13.01 1.30
C PRO A 241 -0.03 -11.90 2.35
N LEU A 242 -0.80 -11.96 3.43
CA LEU A 242 -0.68 -11.02 4.54
C LEU A 242 0.70 -11.10 5.20
N LEU A 243 1.26 -12.31 5.32
CA LEU A 243 2.56 -12.59 5.92
C LEU A 243 3.43 -13.28 4.87
N SER A 244 4.75 -13.03 4.89
CA SER A 244 5.66 -13.83 4.07
C SER A 244 5.51 -15.33 4.37
N GLU A 245 5.36 -16.12 3.32
CA GLU A 245 5.17 -17.56 3.39
C GLU A 245 6.48 -18.27 3.75
N ALA A 246 6.39 -19.23 4.68
CA ALA A 246 7.51 -20.05 5.09
C ALA A 246 7.57 -21.38 4.29
N THR A 247 7.09 -21.40 3.04
CA THR A 247 7.06 -22.57 2.16
C THR A 247 8.45 -22.86 1.57
N SER A 248 9.17 -21.80 1.22
CA SER A 248 10.57 -21.77 0.80
C SER A 248 11.21 -20.45 1.25
N PHE A 249 12.50 -20.27 0.97
CA PHE A 249 13.26 -19.08 1.35
C PHE A 249 14.12 -18.60 0.18
N TYR A 250 14.48 -17.32 0.19
CA TYR A 250 15.37 -16.73 -0.81
C TYR A 250 16.48 -15.94 -0.11
N ALA A 251 17.73 -16.24 -0.43
CA ALA A 251 18.90 -15.58 0.14
C ALA A 251 19.65 -14.83 -0.96
N VAL A 252 19.84 -13.53 -0.80
CA VAL A 252 20.55 -12.69 -1.77
C VAL A 252 21.72 -11.97 -1.11
N GLY A 253 22.82 -11.87 -1.84
CA GLY A 253 24.02 -11.24 -1.33
C GLY A 253 25.22 -11.35 -2.25
N ASP A 254 26.40 -11.18 -1.66
CA ASP A 254 27.69 -11.26 -2.33
C ASP A 254 28.29 -12.69 -2.33
N SER A 255 29.63 -12.81 -2.35
CA SER A 255 30.36 -14.09 -2.30
C SER A 255 30.11 -14.87 -1.01
N LEU A 256 29.81 -14.21 0.11
CA LEU A 256 29.48 -14.86 1.37
C LEU A 256 28.13 -15.57 1.29
N THR A 257 27.17 -15.02 0.52
CA THR A 257 25.91 -15.72 0.23
C THR A 257 26.11 -16.83 -0.78
N ALA A 258 26.94 -16.60 -1.80
CA ALA A 258 27.27 -17.61 -2.81
C ALA A 258 27.93 -18.86 -2.19
N GLY A 259 28.59 -18.70 -1.05
CA GLY A 259 29.28 -19.77 -0.34
C GLY A 259 30.76 -19.90 -0.73
N THR A 260 31.38 -18.84 -1.27
CA THR A 260 32.81 -18.84 -1.58
C THR A 260 33.61 -19.23 -0.33
N GLY A 261 34.62 -20.08 -0.50
CA GLY A 261 35.44 -20.61 0.61
C GLY A 261 34.97 -21.95 1.17
N SER A 262 33.74 -22.36 0.86
CA SER A 262 33.27 -23.72 1.13
C SER A 262 34.00 -24.74 0.23
N THR A 263 34.42 -25.86 0.80
CA THR A 263 35.05 -26.95 0.03
C THR A 263 34.02 -27.94 -0.51
N VAL A 264 32.84 -27.97 0.10
CA VAL A 264 31.72 -28.81 -0.33
C VAL A 264 30.80 -27.99 -1.22
N SER A 265 30.63 -28.45 -2.48
CA SER A 265 29.70 -27.83 -3.41
C SER A 265 28.30 -27.71 -2.78
N GLY A 266 27.77 -26.49 -2.71
CA GLY A 266 26.50 -26.22 -2.05
C GLY A 266 26.56 -26.32 -0.53
N SER A 267 27.62 -25.87 0.14
CA SER A 267 27.68 -25.74 1.61
C SER A 267 27.85 -24.30 2.13
N GLY A 268 27.58 -23.30 1.29
CA GLY A 268 27.29 -21.96 1.78
C GLY A 268 26.10 -21.94 2.75
N TYR A 269 25.98 -20.89 3.56
CA TYR A 269 24.93 -20.80 4.59
C TYR A 269 23.49 -21.06 4.08
N PRO A 270 23.08 -20.67 2.85
CA PRO A 270 21.72 -20.93 2.38
C PRO A 270 21.44 -22.43 2.22
N ALA A 271 22.45 -23.20 1.83
CA ALA A 271 22.30 -24.65 1.68
C ALA A 271 22.31 -25.39 3.02
N VAL A 272 23.14 -24.94 3.97
CA VAL A 272 23.06 -25.39 5.37
C VAL A 272 21.65 -25.13 5.92
N LEU A 273 21.15 -23.91 5.73
CA LEU A 273 19.82 -23.51 6.16
C LEU A 273 18.73 -24.39 5.52
N ALA A 274 18.81 -24.67 4.21
CA ALA A 274 17.87 -25.55 3.51
C ALA A 274 17.81 -26.95 4.14
N LYS A 275 18.97 -27.53 4.45
CA LYS A 275 19.08 -28.84 5.11
C LYS A 275 18.45 -28.82 6.51
N LEU A 276 18.70 -27.78 7.30
CA LEU A 276 18.17 -27.65 8.67
C LEU A 276 16.65 -27.40 8.70
N LEU A 277 16.10 -26.77 7.66
CA LEU A 277 14.68 -26.49 7.54
C LEU A 277 13.88 -27.64 6.89
N GLY A 278 14.53 -28.50 6.11
CA GLY A 278 13.84 -29.42 5.21
C GLY A 278 13.04 -28.69 4.12
N LYS A 279 13.46 -27.47 3.75
CA LYS A 279 12.78 -26.58 2.79
C LYS A 279 13.78 -26.00 1.81
N ALA A 280 13.32 -25.67 0.61
CA ALA A 280 14.17 -25.03 -0.39
C ALA A 280 14.60 -23.63 0.06
N VAL A 281 15.89 -23.32 -0.11
CA VAL A 281 16.45 -21.97 0.03
C VAL A 281 17.15 -21.64 -1.28
N ALA A 282 16.58 -20.71 -2.06
CA ALA A 282 17.19 -20.24 -3.29
C ALA A 282 18.41 -19.36 -2.96
N ASN A 283 19.59 -19.76 -3.44
CA ASN A 283 20.82 -19.00 -3.28
C ASN A 283 21.03 -18.07 -4.48
N ASP A 284 20.89 -16.77 -4.25
CA ASP A 284 21.18 -15.71 -5.21
C ASP A 284 22.38 -14.88 -4.75
N GLY A 285 23.45 -15.53 -4.28
CA GLY A 285 24.74 -14.91 -4.02
C GLY A 285 25.54 -14.69 -5.32
N SER A 286 26.24 -13.55 -5.43
CA SER A 286 27.17 -13.29 -6.55
C SER A 286 28.44 -12.61 -6.06
N GLY A 287 29.59 -13.20 -6.37
CA GLY A 287 30.88 -12.73 -5.86
C GLY A 287 31.22 -11.31 -6.32
N GLY A 288 31.72 -10.51 -5.38
CA GLY A 288 32.20 -9.14 -5.63
C GLY A 288 31.11 -8.09 -5.89
N GLN A 289 29.82 -8.45 -5.81
CA GLN A 289 28.75 -7.46 -5.96
C GLN A 289 28.66 -6.52 -4.76
N THR A 290 28.52 -5.23 -5.05
CA THR A 290 28.17 -4.18 -4.08
C THR A 290 26.72 -4.30 -3.63
N SER A 291 26.36 -3.68 -2.49
CA SER A 291 24.99 -3.65 -2.00
C SER A 291 23.98 -3.08 -3.01
N THR A 292 24.39 -2.08 -3.80
CA THR A 292 23.57 -1.47 -4.86
C THR A 292 23.26 -2.47 -5.99
N GLN A 293 24.26 -3.25 -6.41
CA GLN A 293 24.07 -4.29 -7.44
C GLN A 293 23.18 -5.43 -6.95
N ILE A 294 23.36 -5.85 -5.69
CA ILE A 294 22.52 -6.86 -5.03
C ILE A 294 21.06 -6.38 -4.99
N ALA A 295 20.82 -5.14 -4.56
CA ALA A 295 19.48 -4.56 -4.52
C ALA A 295 18.82 -4.51 -5.90
N ALA A 296 19.58 -4.14 -6.94
CA ALA A 296 19.07 -4.14 -8.30
C ALA A 296 18.80 -5.54 -8.86
N ARG A 297 19.64 -6.51 -8.49
CA ARG A 297 19.48 -7.90 -8.89
C ARG A 297 18.24 -8.54 -8.26
N GLN A 298 17.93 -8.20 -7.02
CA GLN A 298 16.71 -8.63 -6.33
C GLN A 298 15.45 -7.91 -6.82
N GLY A 299 15.58 -6.69 -7.33
CA GLY A 299 14.47 -5.84 -7.81
C GLY A 299 14.09 -4.69 -6.88
N GLY A 300 14.82 -4.49 -5.78
CA GLY A 300 14.65 -3.36 -4.86
C GLY A 300 15.05 -2.01 -5.43
N THR A 301 16.04 -1.99 -6.33
CA THR A 301 16.53 -0.77 -6.99
C THR A 301 16.46 -0.95 -8.50
N PRO A 302 15.98 0.02 -9.29
CA PRO A 302 15.91 -0.15 -10.74
C PRO A 302 17.31 -0.15 -11.37
N ALA A 303 17.56 -1.10 -12.28
CA ALA A 303 18.62 -0.99 -13.27
C ALA A 303 17.98 -0.49 -14.57
N ASN A 304 18.26 0.75 -14.96
CA ASN A 304 17.69 1.33 -16.16
C ASN A 304 18.46 0.87 -17.40
N VAL A 305 17.73 0.52 -18.44
CA VAL A 305 18.24 0.01 -19.71
C VAL A 305 17.89 0.99 -20.82
N THR A 306 18.90 1.37 -21.60
CA THR A 306 18.77 2.27 -22.74
C THR A 306 19.01 1.49 -24.02
N PHE A 307 18.02 1.52 -24.92
CA PHE A 307 18.09 0.94 -26.25
C PHE A 307 18.52 2.00 -27.26
N SER A 308 19.28 1.60 -28.29
CA SER A 308 19.55 2.49 -29.42
C SER A 308 18.23 2.89 -30.09
N GLY A 309 18.04 4.19 -30.31
CA GLY A 309 16.79 4.73 -30.86
C GLY A 309 15.56 4.59 -29.93
N ASN A 310 15.74 4.27 -28.65
CA ASN A 310 14.67 4.07 -27.67
C ASN A 310 13.58 3.10 -28.18
N SER A 311 13.96 1.97 -28.77
CA SER A 311 13.00 1.01 -29.30
C SER A 311 13.46 -0.42 -29.06
N ILE A 312 12.52 -1.28 -28.66
CA ILE A 312 12.72 -2.73 -28.59
C ILE A 312 12.24 -3.31 -29.93
N ALA A 313 13.16 -3.92 -30.69
CA ALA A 313 12.87 -4.44 -32.02
C ALA A 313 11.78 -5.54 -32.04
N ALA A 314 11.14 -5.66 -33.21
CA ALA A 314 10.09 -6.62 -33.52
C ALA A 314 10.55 -8.10 -33.60
N THR A 315 11.81 -8.41 -33.33
CA THR A 315 12.34 -9.78 -33.37
C THR A 315 12.74 -10.29 -31.98
N THR A 316 13.11 -11.56 -31.90
CA THR A 316 13.75 -12.19 -30.73
C THR A 316 15.28 -12.21 -30.88
N SER A 317 15.83 -11.34 -31.73
CA SER A 317 17.28 -11.18 -31.85
C SER A 317 17.81 -10.33 -30.70
N ALA A 318 18.99 -10.70 -30.18
CA ALA A 318 19.65 -9.93 -29.13
C ALA A 318 19.95 -8.50 -29.61
N GLN A 319 19.53 -7.51 -28.84
CA GLN A 319 19.82 -6.10 -29.07
C GLN A 319 20.84 -5.61 -28.05
N THR A 320 21.90 -4.95 -28.51
CA THR A 320 22.84 -4.29 -27.62
C THR A 320 22.17 -3.12 -26.90
N VAL A 321 22.37 -3.04 -25.59
CA VAL A 321 21.78 -2.04 -24.70
C VAL A 321 22.83 -1.49 -23.74
N THR A 322 22.56 -0.30 -23.21
CA THR A 322 23.34 0.27 -22.11
C THR A 322 22.58 0.13 -20.80
N VAL A 323 23.23 -0.35 -19.75
CA VAL A 323 22.65 -0.43 -18.39
C VAL A 323 23.22 0.66 -17.49
N SER A 324 22.42 1.21 -16.58
CA SER A 324 22.86 2.23 -15.63
C SER A 324 23.73 1.67 -14.49
N LEU A 325 23.70 0.36 -14.30
CA LEU A 325 24.37 -0.37 -13.24
C LEU A 325 24.68 -1.78 -13.71
N ASP A 326 25.89 -2.29 -13.42
CA ASP A 326 26.28 -3.67 -13.69
C ASP A 326 25.60 -4.63 -12.70
N LEU A 327 24.29 -4.85 -12.86
CA LEU A 327 23.50 -5.71 -11.98
C LEU A 327 23.88 -7.21 -12.06
N LEU A 328 24.61 -7.61 -13.12
CA LEU A 328 25.04 -8.99 -13.37
C LEU A 328 26.56 -9.17 -13.19
N TYR A 329 27.19 -8.30 -12.40
CA TYR A 329 28.60 -8.43 -12.00
C TYR A 329 28.83 -9.73 -11.23
N GLY A 330 29.92 -10.45 -11.55
CA GLY A 330 30.29 -11.70 -10.88
C GLY A 330 31.41 -12.46 -11.59
N ALA A 331 32.26 -13.13 -10.81
CA ALA A 331 33.34 -13.98 -11.32
C ALA A 331 32.80 -15.33 -11.84
N ALA A 332 33.27 -15.73 -13.03
CA ALA A 332 32.99 -16.96 -13.78
C ALA A 332 31.58 -17.10 -14.40
N GLY A 333 31.45 -16.70 -15.68
CA GLY A 333 30.38 -17.16 -16.57
C GLY A 333 29.59 -16.07 -17.32
N ALA A 334 28.80 -16.51 -18.31
CA ALA A 334 27.75 -15.70 -18.93
C ALA A 334 26.63 -15.50 -17.90
N TYR A 335 26.57 -14.32 -17.30
CA TYR A 335 25.49 -13.97 -16.38
C TYR A 335 24.34 -13.36 -17.17
N SER A 336 23.18 -14.00 -17.06
CA SER A 336 21.94 -13.49 -17.62
C SER A 336 20.83 -13.59 -16.59
N ARG A 337 19.85 -12.70 -16.69
CA ARG A 337 18.68 -12.68 -15.83
C ARG A 337 17.46 -12.39 -16.66
N THR A 338 16.37 -13.11 -16.38
CA THR A 338 15.07 -12.87 -17.01
C THR A 338 14.32 -11.78 -16.24
N GLY A 339 13.48 -11.07 -16.98
CA GLY A 339 12.70 -9.96 -16.45
C GLY A 339 11.97 -9.20 -17.54
N THR A 340 11.34 -8.10 -17.14
CA THR A 340 10.51 -7.28 -18.03
C THR A 340 11.14 -5.91 -18.26
N ILE A 341 11.10 -5.42 -19.52
CA ILE A 341 11.42 -4.04 -19.88
C ILE A 341 10.31 -3.51 -20.79
N GLY A 342 9.73 -2.35 -20.44
CA GLY A 342 8.69 -1.73 -21.28
C GLY A 342 7.47 -2.64 -21.55
N GLY A 343 7.13 -3.51 -20.59
CA GLY A 343 6.04 -4.50 -20.72
C GLY A 343 6.40 -5.76 -21.50
N LEU A 344 7.62 -5.87 -22.06
CA LEU A 344 8.09 -7.07 -22.76
C LEU A 344 8.99 -7.90 -21.86
N HIS A 345 8.63 -9.18 -21.68
CA HIS A 345 9.45 -10.15 -20.99
C HIS A 345 10.61 -10.64 -21.88
N GLY A 346 11.78 -10.84 -21.26
CA GLY A 346 12.97 -11.28 -21.96
C GLY A 346 14.15 -11.53 -21.03
N ARG A 347 15.32 -11.68 -21.63
CA ARG A 347 16.58 -11.96 -20.96
C ARG A 347 17.58 -10.84 -21.18
N LEU A 348 18.05 -10.26 -20.07
CA LEU A 348 19.17 -9.33 -20.04
C LEU A 348 20.46 -10.12 -19.80
N THR A 349 21.49 -9.91 -20.61
CA THR A 349 22.73 -10.69 -20.59
C THR A 349 23.93 -9.74 -20.57
N ALA A 350 24.81 -9.95 -19.60
CA ALA A 350 26.07 -9.23 -19.52
C ALA A 350 27.09 -9.76 -20.55
N PRO A 351 27.99 -8.91 -21.06
CA PRO A 351 29.07 -9.35 -21.93
C PRO A 351 30.05 -10.27 -21.18
N SER A 352 30.69 -11.19 -21.91
CA SER A 352 31.76 -12.04 -21.37
C SER A 352 33.03 -11.23 -21.08
N GLY A 353 33.71 -11.49 -19.96
CA GLY A 353 34.96 -10.81 -19.59
C GLY A 353 35.01 -10.42 -18.10
N SER A 354 36.21 -10.12 -17.59
CA SER A 354 36.50 -9.81 -16.18
C SER A 354 36.52 -8.32 -15.84
N ASP A 355 36.57 -7.42 -16.83
CA ASP A 355 36.54 -5.97 -16.62
C ASP A 355 35.20 -5.41 -17.12
N ARG A 356 34.23 -5.26 -16.21
CA ARG A 356 32.82 -4.96 -16.57
C ARG A 356 32.34 -3.56 -16.22
N THR A 357 33.14 -2.78 -15.50
CA THR A 357 32.94 -1.33 -15.38
C THR A 357 33.04 -0.61 -16.73
N ALA A 358 33.80 -1.18 -17.69
CA ALA A 358 33.91 -0.67 -19.07
C ALA A 358 32.84 -1.23 -20.04
N ALA A 359 31.92 -2.09 -19.58
CA ALA A 359 31.05 -2.88 -20.46
C ALA A 359 29.54 -2.63 -20.26
N LEU A 360 29.16 -1.55 -19.54
CA LEU A 360 27.76 -1.19 -19.31
C LEU A 360 26.98 -0.99 -20.62
N SER A 361 27.65 -0.55 -21.69
CA SER A 361 27.09 -0.34 -23.04
C SER A 361 27.09 -1.57 -23.93
N ALA A 362 27.59 -2.72 -23.44
CA ALA A 362 27.74 -3.95 -24.21
C ALA A 362 26.83 -5.08 -23.70
N TYR A 363 25.86 -4.75 -22.85
CA TYR A 363 24.80 -5.67 -22.48
C TYR A 363 23.93 -6.00 -23.69
N THR A 364 23.24 -7.14 -23.63
CA THR A 364 22.21 -7.49 -24.62
C THR A 364 20.89 -7.79 -23.97
N PHE A 365 19.80 -7.36 -24.61
CA PHE A 365 18.45 -7.78 -24.26
C PHE A 365 17.83 -8.58 -25.40
N THR A 366 17.26 -9.72 -25.05
CA THR A 366 16.54 -10.60 -25.98
C THR A 366 15.14 -10.81 -25.44
N ARG A 367 14.12 -10.27 -26.10
CA ARG A 367 12.73 -10.56 -25.73
C ARG A 367 12.32 -11.97 -26.13
N ASP A 368 11.44 -12.58 -25.36
CA ASP A 368 11.11 -14.01 -25.53
C ASP A 368 10.22 -14.28 -26.73
N THR A 369 9.30 -13.37 -27.05
CA THR A 369 8.30 -13.56 -28.12
C THR A 369 8.40 -12.44 -29.15
N ALA A 370 8.34 -12.80 -30.43
CA ALA A 370 8.23 -11.85 -31.53
C ALA A 370 6.86 -11.14 -31.55
N GLY A 371 6.72 -10.06 -32.32
CA GLY A 371 5.57 -9.14 -32.26
C GLY A 371 5.94 -7.74 -32.72
N LEU A 372 5.11 -6.74 -32.44
CA LEU A 372 5.38 -5.35 -32.84
C LEU A 372 6.61 -4.78 -32.12
N ALA A 373 7.31 -3.85 -32.79
CA ALA A 373 8.33 -3.04 -32.16
C ALA A 373 7.70 -2.13 -31.10
N VAL A 374 8.38 -1.95 -29.97
CA VAL A 374 7.89 -1.12 -28.85
C VAL A 374 8.78 0.10 -28.70
N SER A 375 8.20 1.28 -28.94
CA SER A 375 8.85 2.55 -28.66
C SER A 375 8.87 2.84 -27.16
N LEU A 376 10.04 3.23 -26.66
CA LEU A 376 10.29 3.65 -25.28
C LEU A 376 10.44 5.18 -25.25
N THR A 377 10.11 5.80 -24.13
CA THR A 377 10.29 7.25 -23.92
C THR A 377 11.70 7.61 -23.46
N GLY A 378 12.57 6.62 -23.22
CA GLY A 378 13.94 6.78 -22.77
C GLY A 378 14.46 5.54 -22.03
N ALA A 379 15.43 5.77 -21.13
CA ALA A 379 15.94 4.72 -20.25
C ALA A 379 14.79 4.11 -19.43
N THR A 380 14.64 2.79 -19.51
CA THR A 380 13.50 2.07 -18.95
C THR A 380 13.99 1.03 -17.96
N ALA A 381 13.34 0.93 -16.80
CA ALA A 381 13.73 -0.02 -15.76
C ALA A 381 13.62 -1.47 -16.25
N PHE A 382 14.67 -2.26 -16.01
CA PHE A 382 14.58 -3.71 -16.03
C PHE A 382 14.02 -4.19 -14.69
N VAL A 383 12.94 -4.95 -14.76
CA VAL A 383 12.28 -5.56 -13.60
C VAL A 383 12.60 -7.05 -13.59
N PRO A 384 13.52 -7.53 -12.73
CA PRO A 384 13.84 -8.95 -12.66
C PRO A 384 12.66 -9.80 -12.16
N ASP A 385 12.58 -11.06 -12.59
CA ASP A 385 11.52 -11.98 -12.16
C ASP A 385 11.64 -12.42 -10.69
N VAL A 386 12.66 -11.95 -9.96
CA VAL A 386 12.90 -12.33 -8.56
C VAL A 386 11.68 -12.05 -7.69
N ILE A 387 11.12 -10.84 -7.76
CA ILE A 387 9.93 -10.49 -6.98
C ILE A 387 8.69 -11.26 -7.45
N ALA A 388 8.63 -11.60 -8.74
CA ALA A 388 7.58 -12.47 -9.27
C ALA A 388 7.60 -13.86 -8.63
N ASN A 389 8.79 -14.42 -8.44
CA ASN A 389 9.00 -15.79 -7.96
C ASN A 389 9.12 -15.90 -6.43
N TYR A 390 9.67 -14.88 -5.77
CA TYR A 390 10.09 -14.92 -4.37
C TYR A 390 9.56 -13.74 -3.54
N GLY A 391 8.77 -12.83 -4.12
CA GLY A 391 8.25 -11.66 -3.40
C GLY A 391 7.32 -12.00 -2.23
N ASN A 392 6.73 -13.20 -2.23
CA ASN A 392 5.77 -13.66 -1.23
C ASN A 392 6.42 -14.45 -0.08
N ILE A 393 7.68 -14.85 -0.19
CA ILE A 393 8.35 -15.74 0.77
C ILE A 393 9.33 -14.97 1.67
N ILE A 394 9.88 -15.66 2.68
CA ILE A 394 10.87 -15.09 3.59
C ILE A 394 12.20 -14.88 2.86
N GLN A 395 12.81 -13.70 3.02
CA GLN A 395 14.06 -13.35 2.35
C GLN A 395 15.23 -13.06 3.31
N GLY A 396 16.44 -13.39 2.90
CA GLY A 396 17.68 -13.12 3.62
C GLY A 396 18.58 -12.17 2.87
N PHE A 397 19.13 -11.19 3.57
CA PHE A 397 20.01 -10.16 3.01
C PHE A 397 21.39 -10.23 3.67
N TRP A 398 22.43 -10.46 2.86
CA TRP A 398 23.82 -10.32 3.30
C TRP A 398 24.60 -9.51 2.27
N ALA A 399 24.69 -8.21 2.52
CA ALA A 399 25.23 -7.23 1.58
C ALA A 399 26.12 -6.22 2.31
N GLY A 400 27.04 -5.61 1.57
CA GLY A 400 27.89 -4.52 2.04
C GLY A 400 29.39 -4.85 2.08
N ARG A 401 29.80 -6.13 2.01
CA ARG A 401 31.23 -6.49 2.13
C ARG A 401 32.11 -5.87 1.03
N ASN A 402 31.54 -5.59 -0.14
CA ASN A 402 32.26 -5.04 -1.29
C ASN A 402 32.12 -3.51 -1.42
N ASP A 403 31.38 -2.83 -0.55
CA ASP A 403 31.14 -1.39 -0.66
C ASP A 403 30.98 -0.63 0.66
N PHE A 404 30.98 -1.27 1.83
CA PHE A 404 30.81 -0.59 3.13
C PHE A 404 31.81 0.56 3.38
N ASP A 405 32.97 0.53 2.73
CA ASP A 405 34.03 1.53 2.87
C ASP A 405 33.93 2.68 1.86
N THR A 406 33.11 2.52 0.82
CA THR A 406 32.88 3.48 -0.26
C THR A 406 31.46 4.06 -0.25
N ILE A 407 30.48 3.33 0.28
CA ILE A 407 29.11 3.79 0.51
C ILE A 407 28.97 4.36 1.93
N SER A 408 28.04 5.31 2.10
CA SER A 408 27.66 5.74 3.44
C SER A 408 26.86 4.64 4.16
N PRO A 409 26.93 4.54 5.51
CA PRO A 409 26.09 3.60 6.26
C PRO A 409 24.59 3.75 5.96
N SER A 410 24.11 4.98 5.80
CA SER A 410 22.72 5.27 5.40
C SER A 410 22.40 4.80 3.99
N GLY A 411 23.36 4.89 3.05
CA GLY A 411 23.20 4.37 1.70
C GLY A 411 23.09 2.85 1.67
N LEU A 412 23.91 2.15 2.47
CA LEU A 412 23.81 0.70 2.64
C LEU A 412 22.46 0.30 3.24
N VAL A 413 22.01 0.99 4.29
CA VAL A 413 20.67 0.78 4.88
C VAL A 413 19.58 1.01 3.82
N ALA A 414 19.68 2.07 3.01
CA ALA A 414 18.71 2.36 1.96
C ALA A 414 18.64 1.25 0.90
N ASN A 415 19.77 0.66 0.52
CA ASN A 415 19.81 -0.48 -0.39
C ASN A 415 19.15 -1.73 0.20
N VAL A 416 19.37 -2.03 1.49
CA VAL A 416 18.69 -3.16 2.14
C VAL A 416 17.19 -2.88 2.29
N GLN A 417 16.81 -1.65 2.66
CA GLN A 417 15.43 -1.23 2.78
C GLN A 417 14.69 -1.29 1.44
N SER A 418 15.37 -1.00 0.32
CA SER A 418 14.75 -1.10 -1.01
C SER A 418 14.41 -2.55 -1.38
N MET A 419 15.28 -3.52 -1.03
CA MET A 419 14.99 -4.95 -1.19
C MET A 419 13.81 -5.41 -0.33
N VAL A 420 13.76 -4.95 0.93
CA VAL A 420 12.61 -5.19 1.83
C VAL A 420 11.34 -4.59 1.22
N ASN A 421 11.41 -3.37 0.68
CA ASN A 421 10.27 -2.68 0.09
C ASN A 421 9.70 -3.40 -1.14
N ALA A 422 10.54 -4.07 -1.92
CA ALA A 422 10.12 -4.83 -3.09
C ALA A 422 9.43 -6.16 -2.76
N MET A 423 9.52 -6.66 -1.52
CA MET A 423 8.74 -7.82 -1.09
C MET A 423 7.23 -7.51 -1.17
N ARG A 424 6.44 -8.49 -1.62
CA ARG A 424 5.01 -8.38 -1.89
C ARG A 424 4.13 -8.64 -0.68
N ALA A 425 4.59 -9.48 0.25
CA ALA A 425 3.85 -9.74 1.48
C ALA A 425 3.67 -8.44 2.28
N TYR A 426 2.47 -8.23 2.82
CA TYR A 426 2.16 -7.00 3.56
C TYR A 426 2.99 -6.88 4.85
N GLN A 427 3.00 -7.94 5.66
CA GLN A 427 3.94 -8.11 6.76
C GLN A 427 5.14 -8.92 6.29
N LYS A 428 6.26 -8.21 6.13
CA LYS A 428 7.49 -8.74 5.56
C LYS A 428 8.28 -9.48 6.62
N ARG A 429 8.70 -10.71 6.32
CA ARG A 429 9.61 -11.49 7.16
C ARG A 429 10.92 -11.66 6.45
N PHE A 430 12.00 -11.22 7.10
CA PHE A 430 13.32 -11.25 6.52
C PHE A 430 14.40 -11.28 7.60
N TRP A 431 15.66 -11.50 7.21
CA TRP A 431 16.81 -11.29 8.09
C TRP A 431 17.92 -10.52 7.37
N VAL A 432 18.73 -9.81 8.15
CA VAL A 432 19.89 -9.06 7.70
C VAL A 432 21.10 -9.55 8.49
N LEU A 433 22.14 -9.98 7.79
CA LEU A 433 23.38 -10.46 8.40
C LEU A 433 24.43 -9.36 8.50
N SER A 434 25.14 -9.33 9.62
CA SER A 434 26.33 -8.49 9.80
C SER A 434 27.43 -8.77 8.78
N ILE A 435 28.12 -7.72 8.38
CA ILE A 435 29.30 -7.78 7.51
C ILE A 435 30.50 -8.26 8.35
N PRO A 436 31.14 -9.40 8.00
CA PRO A 436 32.29 -9.87 8.74
C PRO A 436 33.54 -9.01 8.45
N PRO A 437 34.39 -8.77 9.47
CA PRO A 437 35.71 -8.20 9.26
C PRO A 437 36.64 -9.19 8.55
N GLN A 438 37.45 -8.70 7.62
CA GLN A 438 38.55 -9.48 7.06
C GLN A 438 39.72 -9.60 8.07
N SER A 439 40.69 -10.47 7.80
CA SER A 439 41.81 -10.75 8.71
C SER A 439 42.69 -9.53 9.03
N GLY A 440 42.75 -8.52 8.15
CA GLY A 440 43.46 -7.25 8.39
C GLY A 440 42.62 -6.15 9.05
N GLU A 441 41.32 -6.33 9.21
CA GLU A 441 40.41 -5.34 9.82
C GLU A 441 40.32 -5.53 11.34
N THR A 442 41.47 -5.55 12.02
CA THR A 442 41.51 -5.69 13.48
C THR A 442 40.95 -4.46 14.18
N ILE A 443 40.44 -4.63 15.40
CA ILE A 443 40.00 -3.49 16.23
C ILE A 443 41.17 -2.50 16.37
N GLY A 444 40.90 -1.23 16.08
CA GLY A 444 41.91 -0.17 16.12
C GLY A 444 42.80 -0.05 14.88
N SER A 445 42.61 -0.86 13.83
CA SER A 445 43.45 -0.83 12.61
C SER A 445 43.22 0.37 11.68
N GLY A 446 42.33 1.30 12.04
CA GLY A 446 42.15 2.59 11.37
C GLY A 446 40.79 2.78 10.70
N ALA A 447 40.76 3.60 9.65
CA ALA A 447 39.54 4.12 9.05
C ALA A 447 38.63 3.01 8.47
N THR A 448 39.20 1.99 7.83
CA THR A 448 38.43 0.89 7.24
C THR A 448 37.64 0.13 8.29
N ARG A 449 38.27 -0.26 9.41
CA ARG A 449 37.55 -0.92 10.51
C ARG A 449 36.46 -0.04 11.10
N THR A 450 36.73 1.26 11.28
CA THR A 450 35.73 2.21 11.78
C THR A 450 34.50 2.29 10.86
N LYS A 451 34.70 2.29 9.54
CA LYS A 451 33.60 2.27 8.57
C LYS A 451 32.79 0.97 8.63
N LEU A 452 33.46 -0.19 8.79
CA LEU A 452 32.79 -1.49 8.95
C LEU A 452 31.88 -1.49 10.19
N ASP A 453 32.41 -1.07 11.33
CA ASP A 453 31.66 -1.03 12.58
C ASP A 453 30.48 -0.05 12.46
N ALA A 454 30.65 1.11 11.81
CA ALA A 454 29.58 2.06 11.54
C ALA A 454 28.50 1.49 10.60
N ALA A 455 28.88 0.75 9.56
CA ALA A 455 27.95 0.10 8.64
C ALA A 455 27.11 -0.97 9.34
N ASN A 456 27.74 -1.83 10.15
CA ASN A 456 27.04 -2.83 10.94
C ASN A 456 26.12 -2.21 12.00
N ALA A 457 26.57 -1.15 12.68
CA ALA A 457 25.74 -0.43 13.64
C ALA A 457 24.51 0.21 12.97
N ALA A 458 24.66 0.78 11.78
CA ALA A 458 23.55 1.35 11.02
C ALA A 458 22.52 0.29 10.58
N LEU A 459 22.98 -0.87 10.09
CA LEU A 459 22.09 -1.97 9.74
C LEU A 459 21.35 -2.54 10.96
N ALA A 460 22.06 -2.73 12.08
CA ALA A 460 21.45 -3.18 13.33
C ALA A 460 20.40 -2.19 13.84
N ALA A 461 20.67 -0.89 13.76
CA ALA A 461 19.74 0.16 14.19
C ALA A 461 18.52 0.29 13.27
N ALA A 462 18.68 0.06 11.96
CA ALA A 462 17.60 0.14 10.99
C ALA A 462 16.68 -1.09 11.01
N PHE A 463 17.23 -2.26 11.35
CA PHE A 463 16.53 -3.54 11.31
C PHE A 463 16.64 -4.30 12.64
N PRO A 464 16.34 -3.69 13.81
CA PRO A 464 16.65 -4.28 15.12
C PRO A 464 15.95 -5.63 15.34
N ASP A 465 14.74 -5.79 14.82
CA ASP A 465 13.99 -7.04 14.90
C ASP A 465 14.40 -8.08 13.87
N ASN A 466 15.16 -7.71 12.85
CA ASN A 466 15.53 -8.55 11.71
C ASN A 466 17.05 -8.71 11.56
N TRP A 467 17.83 -8.19 12.51
CA TRP A 467 19.28 -8.21 12.49
C TRP A 467 19.85 -9.46 13.15
N ILE A 468 20.87 -10.04 12.51
CA ILE A 468 21.65 -11.16 13.04
C ILE A 468 23.13 -10.76 13.02
N ASP A 469 23.73 -10.58 14.20
CA ASP A 469 25.18 -10.36 14.35
C ASP A 469 25.95 -11.68 14.22
N GLY A 470 25.95 -12.24 13.01
CA GLY A 470 26.66 -13.48 12.70
C GLY A 470 28.18 -13.34 12.85
N ALA A 471 28.73 -12.17 12.50
CA ALA A 471 30.16 -11.88 12.62
C ALA A 471 30.61 -11.81 14.08
N GLY A 472 29.81 -11.18 14.94
CA GLY A 472 30.00 -11.21 16.39
C GLY A 472 29.87 -12.61 16.96
N PHE A 473 28.83 -13.34 16.54
CA PHE A 473 28.58 -14.70 17.04
C PHE A 473 29.75 -15.65 16.75
N LEU A 474 30.35 -15.59 15.56
CA LEU A 474 31.52 -16.40 15.19
C LEU A 474 32.72 -16.24 16.14
N ARG A 475 32.80 -15.16 16.92
CA ARG A 475 33.86 -14.91 17.89
C ARG A 475 33.56 -15.45 19.30
N THR A 476 32.42 -16.11 19.50
CA THR A 476 31.97 -16.63 20.81
C THR A 476 32.32 -18.10 21.00
N ASP A 477 32.42 -18.58 22.25
CA ASP A 477 32.54 -20.03 22.53
C ASP A 477 31.39 -20.85 21.94
N ALA A 478 30.17 -20.28 21.93
CA ALA A 478 28.99 -20.94 21.39
C ALA A 478 29.13 -21.28 19.90
N ALA A 479 29.84 -20.46 19.11
CA ALA A 479 30.12 -20.77 17.70
C ALA A 479 31.02 -22.00 17.54
N PHE A 480 32.06 -22.12 18.37
CA PHE A 480 32.95 -23.29 18.35
C PHE A 480 32.22 -24.57 18.78
N THR A 481 31.40 -24.48 19.83
CA THR A 481 30.51 -25.57 20.24
C THR A 481 29.54 -25.96 19.13
N MET A 482 28.93 -24.99 18.46
CA MET A 482 27.98 -25.21 17.36
C MET A 482 28.63 -25.89 16.16
N ALA A 483 29.87 -25.55 15.84
CA ALA A 483 30.64 -26.20 14.79
C ALA A 483 31.29 -27.54 15.21
N GLY A 484 31.27 -27.89 16.49
CA GLY A 484 31.92 -29.09 17.00
C GLY A 484 33.45 -29.06 16.89
N ILE A 485 34.05 -27.87 17.00
CA ILE A 485 35.51 -27.67 16.91
C ILE A 485 36.07 -27.03 18.17
N THR A 486 37.34 -27.26 18.45
CA THR A 486 38.07 -26.63 19.56
C THR A 486 38.83 -25.40 19.06
N LYS A 487 38.83 -24.32 19.86
CA LYS A 487 39.62 -23.12 19.57
C LYS A 487 41.11 -23.43 19.47
N THR A 488 41.75 -22.91 18.44
CA THR A 488 43.21 -22.88 18.31
C THR A 488 43.79 -21.61 18.97
N SER A 489 45.10 -21.57 19.19
CA SER A 489 45.78 -20.36 19.66
C SER A 489 45.63 -19.18 18.68
N GLN A 490 45.52 -19.46 17.38
CA GLN A 490 45.25 -18.44 16.38
C GLN A 490 43.83 -17.89 16.52
N ASP A 491 42.83 -18.73 16.79
CA ASP A 491 41.46 -18.29 17.01
C ASP A 491 41.35 -17.35 18.22
N ILE A 492 42.10 -17.61 19.29
CA ILE A 492 42.15 -16.74 20.47
C ILE A 492 42.71 -15.36 20.07
N THR A 493 43.79 -15.33 19.28
CA THR A 493 44.38 -14.09 18.76
C THR A 493 43.39 -13.34 17.87
N ASP A 494 42.71 -14.04 16.96
CA ASP A 494 41.72 -13.47 16.05
C ASP A 494 40.52 -12.86 16.80
N ILE A 495 40.02 -13.56 17.82
CA ILE A 495 38.94 -13.08 18.70
C ILE A 495 39.37 -11.81 19.43
N ALA A 496 40.58 -11.79 20.00
CA ALA A 496 41.12 -10.61 20.68
C ALA A 496 41.28 -9.41 19.73
N ASN A 497 41.63 -9.68 18.47
CA ASN A 497 41.69 -8.68 17.40
C ASN A 497 40.32 -8.29 16.84
N GLY A 498 39.24 -8.91 17.32
CA GLY A 498 37.87 -8.64 16.87
C GLY A 498 37.62 -9.02 15.42
N ILE A 499 38.35 -9.98 14.87
CA ILE A 499 38.17 -10.51 13.52
C ILE A 499 37.54 -11.91 13.57
N THR A 500 37.00 -12.38 12.45
CA THR A 500 36.49 -13.76 12.36
C THR A 500 37.62 -14.75 12.71
N PRO A 501 37.37 -15.81 13.49
CA PRO A 501 38.44 -16.78 13.77
C PRO A 501 38.90 -17.55 12.52
N SER A 502 40.19 -17.86 12.44
CA SER A 502 40.80 -18.60 11.33
C SER A 502 40.18 -19.97 11.12
N SER A 503 39.74 -20.66 12.19
CA SER A 503 39.03 -21.94 12.08
C SER A 503 37.69 -21.85 11.35
N PHE A 504 37.15 -20.64 11.14
CA PHE A 504 35.92 -20.38 10.38
C PHE A 504 36.15 -19.75 9.01
N ARG A 505 37.41 -19.45 8.62
CA ARG A 505 37.73 -18.84 7.33
C ARG A 505 38.44 -19.80 6.38
N SER A 506 38.26 -19.58 5.09
CA SER A 506 39.06 -20.20 4.03
C SER A 506 40.19 -19.29 3.56
N ASP A 507 40.00 -17.98 3.63
CA ASP A 507 40.98 -16.95 3.26
C ASP A 507 40.87 -15.72 4.18
N ALA A 508 41.25 -14.53 3.71
CA ALA A 508 41.17 -13.31 4.50
C ALA A 508 39.74 -12.90 4.89
N VAL A 509 38.71 -13.26 4.12
CA VAL A 509 37.33 -12.76 4.29
C VAL A 509 36.27 -13.86 4.19
N HIS A 510 36.46 -14.85 3.33
CA HIS A 510 35.48 -15.88 3.05
C HIS A 510 35.46 -16.95 4.14
N LEU A 511 34.25 -17.43 4.44
CA LEU A 511 34.06 -18.49 5.42
C LEU A 511 34.37 -19.85 4.80
N ASN A 512 34.83 -20.78 5.64
CA ASN A 512 34.93 -22.19 5.28
C ASN A 512 33.64 -22.94 5.66
N ASP A 513 33.63 -24.26 5.50
CA ASP A 513 32.46 -25.10 5.79
C ASP A 513 31.98 -24.97 7.25
N ASN A 514 32.89 -24.83 8.22
CA ASN A 514 32.52 -24.62 9.62
C ASN A 514 31.88 -23.25 9.83
N GLY A 515 32.42 -22.20 9.22
CA GLY A 515 31.86 -20.85 9.32
C GLY A 515 30.45 -20.79 8.74
N TYR A 516 30.22 -21.40 7.57
CA TYR A 516 28.89 -21.47 6.97
C TYR A 516 27.92 -22.37 7.74
N LEU A 517 28.39 -23.45 8.37
CA LEU A 517 27.58 -24.25 9.28
C LEU A 517 27.04 -23.40 10.43
N VAL A 518 27.89 -22.61 11.07
CA VAL A 518 27.49 -21.72 12.17
C VAL A 518 26.50 -20.67 11.69
N ILE A 519 26.76 -19.98 10.59
CA ILE A 519 25.84 -18.95 10.08
C ILE A 519 24.48 -19.55 9.69
N GLY A 520 24.45 -20.66 8.96
CA GLY A 520 23.20 -21.32 8.58
C GLY A 520 22.39 -21.78 9.79
N THR A 521 23.07 -22.29 10.82
CA THR A 521 22.43 -22.71 12.08
C THR A 521 21.90 -21.51 12.88
N LEU A 522 22.66 -20.41 12.93
CA LEU A 522 22.23 -19.18 13.59
C LEU A 522 20.98 -18.58 12.92
N VAL A 523 20.93 -18.55 11.58
CA VAL A 523 19.72 -18.12 10.86
C VAL A 523 18.55 -19.06 11.16
N ARG A 524 18.76 -20.38 11.19
CA ARG A 524 17.70 -21.33 11.57
C ARG A 524 17.13 -21.04 12.96
N GLN A 525 17.99 -20.75 13.93
CA GLN A 525 17.59 -20.40 15.31
C GLN A 525 16.80 -19.09 15.34
N PHE A 526 17.26 -18.08 14.62
CA PHE A 526 16.55 -16.81 14.48
C PHE A 526 15.13 -17.01 13.92
N LEU A 527 14.99 -17.79 12.84
CA LEU A 527 13.68 -18.11 12.26
C LEU A 527 12.76 -18.87 13.23
N ALA A 528 13.30 -19.78 14.04
CA ALA A 528 12.55 -20.48 15.08
C ALA A 528 12.04 -19.52 16.17
N GLN A 529 12.90 -18.64 16.66
CA GLN A 529 12.54 -17.66 17.70
C GLN A 529 11.43 -16.72 17.23
N LYS A 530 11.39 -16.40 15.93
CA LYS A 530 10.32 -15.59 15.32
C LYS A 530 9.04 -16.37 14.99
N GLY A 531 9.03 -17.69 15.17
CA GLY A 531 7.91 -18.55 14.77
C GLY A 531 7.73 -18.65 13.25
N TRP A 532 8.82 -18.47 12.50
CA TRP A 532 8.81 -18.51 11.04
C TRP A 532 9.27 -19.85 10.47
N ALA A 533 9.83 -20.74 11.30
CA ALA A 533 10.28 -22.07 10.89
C ALA A 533 10.41 -23.08 12.03
#